data_AF-A0A6P0S073-F1
#
_entry.id   AF-A0A6P0S073-F1
#
_cell.length_a   1.000
_cell.length_b   1.000
_cell.length_c   1.000
_cell.angle_alpha   90.00
_cell.angle_beta   90.00
_cell.angle_gamma   90.00
#
_symmetry.space_group_name_H-M   'P 1'
#
loop_
_entity.id
_entity.type
_entity.pdbx_description
1 polymer ?
#
loop_
_entity_poly.entity_id
_entity_poly.type
_entity_poly.pdbx_seq_one_letter_code
_entity_poly.pdbx_strand_id
1 'polypeptide(L)'
;SGREYIQRLGRVLRKGTEQNKIAILYEVVAEDTSEERTSERRRGTGVNKEQPPSKPVEKPKRKHQQLEIIPSQPYEVKPTSTPKAAESTAKWGEEEKDELDL
;
A
#
# COMPACT_ATOMS: atom_id res chain seq x y z
N SER A 1 2.41 7.47 -8.18
CA SER A 1 2.84 8.68 -7.43
C SER A 1 4.15 8.46 -6.63
N GLY A 2 4.17 7.98 -5.38
CA GLY A 2 5.44 7.82 -4.62
C GLY A 2 6.35 6.64 -5.05
N ARG A 3 5.78 5.43 -5.20
CA ARG A 3 6.53 4.23 -5.62
C ARG A 3 7.10 4.32 -7.02
N GLU A 4 6.36 4.97 -7.92
CA GLU A 4 6.74 5.15 -9.31
C GLU A 4 7.95 6.06 -9.46
N TYR A 5 8.04 7.12 -8.64
CA TYR A 5 9.22 7.99 -8.54
C TYR A 5 10.47 7.17 -8.16
N ILE A 6 10.38 6.31 -7.14
CA ILE A 6 11.48 5.45 -6.68
C ILE A 6 11.87 4.41 -7.75
N GLN A 7 10.89 3.80 -8.41
CA GLN A 7 11.14 2.78 -9.44
C GLN A 7 11.77 3.37 -10.70
N ARG A 8 11.32 4.55 -11.14
CA ARG A 8 11.95 5.29 -12.25
C ARG A 8 13.38 5.65 -11.87
N LEU A 9 13.60 6.11 -10.64
CA LEU A 9 14.93 6.44 -10.11
C LEU A 9 15.90 5.26 -10.15
N GLY A 10 15.47 4.07 -9.68
CA GLY A 10 16.32 2.87 -9.67
C GLY A 10 16.69 2.36 -11.06
N ARG A 11 15.93 2.72 -12.11
CA ARG A 11 16.29 2.41 -13.50
C ARG A 11 17.37 3.34 -14.05
N VAL A 12 17.41 4.59 -13.57
CA VAL A 12 18.35 5.63 -13.98
C VAL A 12 19.68 5.51 -13.22
N LEU A 13 19.64 5.26 -11.91
CA LEU A 13 20.82 5.10 -11.06
C LEU A 13 21.30 3.64 -11.03
N ARG A 14 21.92 3.18 -12.11
CA ARG A 14 22.52 1.85 -12.18
C ARG A 14 23.94 1.85 -11.65
N LYS A 15 24.32 0.74 -11.01
CA LYS A 15 25.71 0.51 -10.60
C LYS A 15 26.61 0.50 -11.85
N GLY A 16 27.63 1.34 -11.85
CA GLY A 16 28.67 1.32 -12.88
C GLY A 16 29.51 0.04 -12.78
N THR A 17 30.07 -0.39 -13.90
CA THR A 17 31.00 -1.54 -13.97
C THR A 17 32.39 -1.22 -13.41
N GLU A 18 32.73 0.06 -13.31
CA GLU A 18 34.01 0.56 -12.78
C GLU A 18 34.00 0.62 -11.25
N GLN A 19 35.15 0.31 -10.64
CA GLN A 19 35.30 0.15 -9.18
C GLN A 19 34.93 1.40 -8.36
N ASN A 20 35.06 2.60 -8.93
CA ASN A 20 34.88 3.87 -8.23
C ASN A 20 33.70 4.71 -8.77
N LYS A 21 32.87 4.14 -9.64
CA LYS A 21 31.76 4.88 -10.26
C LYS A 21 30.47 4.70 -9.45
N ILE A 22 30.11 5.73 -8.71
CA ILE A 22 28.87 5.79 -7.93
C ILE A 22 27.84 6.69 -8.62
N ALA A 23 26.57 6.38 -8.42
CA ALA A 23 25.45 7.19 -8.91
C ALA A 23 24.83 7.94 -7.71
N ILE A 24 24.84 9.26 -7.76
CA ILE A 24 24.30 10.13 -6.71
C ILE A 24 23.05 10.83 -7.26
N LEU A 25 21.97 10.86 -6.47
CA LEU A 25 20.78 11.66 -6.76
C LEU A 25 20.83 12.98 -6.00
N TYR A 26 20.60 14.07 -6.72
CA TYR A 26 20.22 15.34 -6.13
C TYR A 26 18.76 15.64 -6.43
N GLU A 27 18.06 16.20 -5.46
CA GLU A 27 16.73 16.76 -5.63
C GLU A 27 16.80 18.25 -5.26
N VAL A 28 16.29 19.11 -6.13
CA VAL A 28 16.08 20.52 -5.82
C VAL A 28 14.68 20.66 -5.26
N VAL A 29 14.55 21.31 -4.11
CA VAL A 29 13.30 21.51 -3.39
C VAL A 29 13.22 22.98 -3.01
N ALA A 30 12.09 23.63 -3.29
CA ALA A 30 11.86 24.98 -2.83
C ALA A 30 11.50 25.01 -1.34
N GLU A 31 12.21 25.83 -0.57
CA GLU A 31 11.95 26.07 0.85
C GLU A 31 10.59 26.73 1.05
N ASP A 32 9.96 26.46 2.20
CA ASP A 32 8.63 26.99 2.59
C ASP A 32 7.51 26.68 1.60
N THR A 33 7.66 25.63 0.80
CA THR A 33 6.62 25.16 -0.14
C THR A 33 6.16 23.75 0.17
N SER A 34 5.04 23.36 -0.45
CA SER A 34 4.52 21.99 -0.40
C SER A 34 5.48 20.92 -0.94
N GLU A 35 6.53 21.33 -1.68
CA GLU A 35 7.55 20.42 -2.20
C GLU A 35 8.37 19.78 -1.08
N GLU A 36 8.63 20.50 0.02
CA GLU A 36 9.39 20.02 1.17
C GLU A 36 8.73 18.79 1.80
N ARG A 37 7.46 18.92 2.20
CA ARG A 37 6.68 17.83 2.80
C ARG A 37 6.50 16.63 1.86
N THR A 38 6.55 16.88 0.56
CA THR A 38 6.48 15.83 -0.48
C THR A 38 7.84 15.14 -0.65
N SER A 39 8.94 15.89 -0.56
CA SER A 39 10.30 15.37 -0.60
C SER A 39 10.60 14.53 0.66
N GLU A 40 10.25 15.01 1.86
CA GLU A 40 10.39 14.27 3.12
C GLU A 40 9.75 12.87 3.06
N ARG A 41 8.49 12.80 2.61
CA ARG A 41 7.77 11.53 2.43
C ARG A 41 8.44 10.61 1.41
N ARG A 42 9.06 11.16 0.36
CA ARG A 42 9.80 10.38 -0.65
C ARG A 42 11.17 9.91 -0.16
N ARG A 43 11.86 10.71 0.66
CA ARG A 43 13.18 10.35 1.23
C ARG A 43 13.10 9.24 2.26
N GLY A 44 11.94 9.05 2.89
CA GLY A 44 11.65 7.90 3.74
C GLY A 44 12.38 7.93 5.07
N THR A 45 12.59 9.11 5.67
CA THR A 45 13.24 9.27 6.99
C THR A 45 12.54 8.51 8.13
N GLY A 46 11.36 7.92 7.90
CA GLY A 46 10.66 6.99 8.82
C GLY A 46 10.82 5.49 8.54
N VAL A 47 11.54 5.07 7.49
CA VAL A 47 11.74 3.64 7.20
C VAL A 47 13.22 3.36 6.93
N ASN A 48 13.93 3.01 8.01
CA ASN A 48 15.19 2.25 8.05
C ASN A 48 16.17 2.52 6.90
N LYS A 49 16.94 3.60 6.99
CA LYS A 49 18.23 3.67 6.29
C LYS A 49 19.35 3.41 7.28
N GLU A 50 20.13 2.37 6.97
CA GLU A 50 21.56 2.24 7.35
C GLU A 50 21.88 1.77 8.77
N GLN A 51 21.15 0.76 9.23
CA GLN A 51 21.76 -0.46 9.78
C GLN A 51 22.70 -1.18 8.79
N PRO A 52 24.06 -1.18 8.81
CA PRO A 52 24.77 -2.35 8.29
C PRO A 52 24.14 -3.60 8.93
N PRO A 53 24.06 -4.77 8.26
CA PRO A 53 23.56 -5.97 8.94
C PRO A 53 24.54 -6.30 10.08
N SER A 54 24.28 -5.72 11.26
CA SER A 54 24.86 -6.16 12.50
C SER A 54 24.52 -7.64 12.57
N LYS A 55 25.57 -8.46 12.70
CA LYS A 55 25.54 -9.92 12.90
C LYS A 55 24.20 -10.34 13.52
N PRO A 56 23.54 -11.40 13.03
CA PRO A 56 22.22 -11.78 13.50
C PRO A 56 22.24 -11.94 15.02
N VAL A 57 21.81 -10.89 15.72
CA VAL A 57 21.47 -10.99 17.13
C VAL A 57 20.24 -11.86 17.12
N GLU A 58 20.40 -13.10 17.58
CA GLU A 58 19.32 -14.04 17.80
C GLU A 58 18.34 -13.41 18.80
N LYS A 59 17.44 -12.56 18.29
CA LYS A 59 16.27 -12.15 19.05
C LYS A 59 15.54 -13.45 19.37
N PRO A 60 15.20 -13.74 20.64
CA PRO A 60 14.46 -14.94 20.96
C PRO A 60 13.21 -14.93 20.09
N LYS A 61 13.09 -15.93 19.21
CA LYS A 61 11.95 -16.10 18.31
C LYS A 61 10.72 -16.12 19.22
N ARG A 62 9.94 -15.04 19.23
CA ARG A 62 8.64 -15.05 19.89
C ARG A 62 7.88 -16.20 19.23
N LYS A 63 7.54 -17.22 20.02
CA LYS A 63 6.71 -18.33 19.53
C LYS A 63 5.45 -17.67 18.97
N HIS A 64 5.25 -17.80 17.67
CA HIS A 64 4.04 -17.32 17.01
C HIS A 64 2.89 -18.13 17.61
N GLN A 65 2.14 -17.52 18.52
CA GLN A 65 0.98 -18.17 19.10
C GLN A 65 -0.10 -18.15 18.01
N GLN A 66 -0.50 -19.34 17.57
CA GLN A 66 -1.59 -19.49 16.63
C GLN A 66 -2.87 -19.04 17.33
N LEU A 67 -3.54 -18.04 16.76
CA LEU A 67 -4.86 -17.62 17.24
C LEU A 67 -5.86 -18.74 16.93
N GLU A 68 -6.71 -19.06 17.89
CA GLU A 68 -7.82 -19.98 17.67
C GLU A 68 -8.82 -19.32 16.73
N ILE A 69 -9.19 -20.03 15.67
CA ILE A 69 -10.28 -19.62 14.79
C ILE A 69 -11.57 -19.82 15.59
N ILE A 70 -12.08 -18.74 16.19
CA ILE A 70 -13.45 -18.74 16.70
C ILE A 70 -14.34 -18.92 15.48
N PRO A 71 -15.29 -19.88 15.49
CA PRO A 71 -16.25 -19.99 14.40
C PRO A 71 -16.95 -18.64 14.26
N SER A 72 -16.70 -17.96 13.14
CA SER A 72 -17.45 -16.76 12.79
C SER A 72 -18.90 -17.21 12.71
N GLN A 73 -19.74 -16.71 13.62
CA GLN A 73 -21.19 -16.76 13.43
C GLN A 73 -21.44 -16.34 11.99
N PRO A 74 -22.13 -17.14 11.16
CA PRO A 74 -22.44 -16.74 9.81
C PRO A 74 -23.26 -15.45 9.92
N TYR A 75 -22.66 -14.32 9.60
CA TYR A 75 -23.43 -13.11 9.40
C TYR A 75 -24.29 -13.39 8.17
N GLU A 76 -25.61 -13.36 8.32
CA GLU A 76 -26.54 -13.53 7.21
C GLU A 76 -26.32 -12.41 6.21
N VAL A 77 -25.52 -12.68 5.19
CA VAL A 77 -25.47 -11.84 4.00
C VAL A 77 -26.71 -12.19 3.21
N LYS A 78 -27.73 -11.32 3.29
CA LYS A 78 -28.85 -11.38 2.35
C LYS A 78 -28.27 -11.29 0.94
N PRO A 79 -28.41 -12.32 0.08
CA PRO A 79 -27.86 -12.26 -1.26
C PRO A 79 -28.61 -11.18 -2.03
N THR A 80 -27.98 -10.03 -2.24
CA THR A 80 -28.53 -9.01 -3.13
C THR A 80 -28.41 -9.52 -4.55
N SER A 81 -29.54 -9.67 -5.24
CA SER A 81 -29.58 -10.06 -6.65
C SER A 81 -28.78 -9.04 -7.46
N THR A 82 -27.69 -9.48 -8.10
CA THR A 82 -26.94 -8.62 -9.02
C THR A 82 -27.71 -8.55 -10.33
N PRO A 83 -28.01 -7.34 -10.84
CA PRO A 83 -28.77 -7.21 -12.08
C PRO A 83 -28.05 -7.81 -13.27
N LYS A 84 -28.79 -8.45 -14.18
CA LYS A 84 -28.22 -9.03 -15.41
C LYS A 84 -27.82 -7.93 -16.39
N ALA A 85 -26.88 -8.25 -17.28
CA ALA A 85 -26.20 -7.31 -18.18
C ALA A 85 -27.09 -6.45 -19.12
N ALA A 86 -28.40 -6.68 -19.14
CA ALA A 86 -29.38 -5.94 -19.94
C ALA A 86 -30.55 -5.38 -19.13
N GLU A 87 -30.48 -5.41 -17.80
CA GLU A 87 -31.48 -4.78 -16.94
C GLU A 87 -31.26 -3.26 -16.90
N SER A 88 -32.36 -2.50 -16.91
CA SER A 88 -32.31 -1.05 -16.81
C SER A 88 -31.72 -0.64 -15.45
N THR A 89 -30.75 0.26 -15.45
CA THR A 89 -30.18 0.77 -14.19
C THR A 89 -31.26 1.51 -13.39
N ALA A 90 -31.44 1.11 -12.13
CA ALA A 90 -32.36 1.78 -11.22
C ALA A 90 -31.93 3.24 -11.01
N LYS A 91 -32.90 4.14 -10.88
CA LYS A 91 -32.66 5.55 -10.62
C LYS A 91 -32.18 5.71 -9.18
N TRP A 92 -30.98 6.26 -8.99
CA TRP A 92 -30.40 6.47 -7.67
C TRP A 92 -31.36 7.21 -6.73
N GLY A 93 -31.78 6.56 -5.64
CA GLY A 93 -32.62 7.14 -4.58
C GLY A 93 -33.98 6.47 -4.37
N GLU A 94 -34.35 5.49 -5.18
CA GLU A 94 -35.55 4.66 -4.93
C GLU A 94 -35.11 3.30 -4.37
N GLU A 95 -35.39 3.07 -3.09
CA GLU A 95 -35.37 1.72 -2.52
C GLU A 95 -36.60 0.99 -3.05
N GLU A 96 -36.42 0.02 -3.94
CA GLU A 96 -37.45 -0.96 -4.25
C GLU A 96 -37.77 -1.72 -2.96
N LYS A 97 -38.93 -1.41 -2.38
CA LYS A 97 -39.50 -2.26 -1.33
C LYS A 97 -40.01 -3.51 -2.03
N ASP A 98 -39.25 -4.60 -1.90
CA ASP A 98 -39.75 -5.93 -2.19
C ASP A 98 -41.00 -6.17 -1.32
N GLU A 99 -42.17 -6.05 -1.94
CA GLU A 99 -43.45 -6.43 -1.37
C GLU A 99 -43.46 -7.97 -1.31
N LEU A 100 -43.12 -8.51 -0.14
CA LEU A 100 -43.26 -9.93 0.15
C LEU A 100 -44.76 -10.26 0.25
N ASP A 101 -45.31 -10.81 -0.82
CA ASP A 101 -46.58 -11.54 -0.77
C ASP A 101 -46.39 -12.81 0.08
N LEU A 102 -47.21 -12.88 1.14
CA LEU A 102 -47.60 -13.96 2.05
C LEU A 102 -47.05 -15.39 1.81
#